data_AF-A0A1G1STX9-F1
#
_entry.id   AF-A0A1G1STX9-F1
#
_cell.length_a   1.000
_cell.length_b   1.000
_cell.length_c   1.000
_cell.angle_alpha   90.00
_cell.angle_beta   90.00
_cell.angle_gamma   90.00
#
_symmetry.space_group_name_H-M   'P 1'
#
loop_
_entity.id
_entity.type
_entity.pdbx_description
1 polymer ?
#
loop_
_entity_poly.entity_id
_entity_poly.type
_entity_poly.pdbx_seq_one_letter_code
_entity_poly.pdbx_strand_id
1 'polypeptide(L)'
;MQPETATLPSSTLQTEKGKFLITAANSAAIYVLTYYLVWGLQQVAEVGVAWFYGLHGTWGPSRIAYTMADAEWWPVAIITAHGIGPLVSVLLGVAAFAWYWRSERAQRGLFKLLLLWTAFHCCNAVFGALLTDTFVQSGFWYVPDWLFQAGTVVNTLLAVLAGLVQVALGYFGAMAFLQAHDSRTVMQFANAGGWW
;
A
#
# COMPACT_ATOMS: atom_id res chain seq x y z
N MET A 1 -16.40 -24.25 -45.03
CA MET A 1 -15.95 -22.89 -44.68
C MET A 1 -14.98 -23.02 -43.53
N GLN A 2 -13.68 -22.98 -43.79
CA GLN A 2 -12.67 -22.91 -42.74
C GLN A 2 -12.67 -21.48 -42.17
N PRO A 3 -12.55 -21.29 -40.84
CA PRO A 3 -12.34 -19.97 -40.30
C PRO A 3 -10.95 -19.50 -40.76
N GLU A 4 -10.92 -18.47 -41.61
CA GLU A 4 -9.69 -17.75 -41.92
C GLU A 4 -9.08 -17.29 -40.59
N THR A 5 -7.98 -17.93 -40.21
CA THR A 5 -7.21 -17.54 -39.04
C THR A 5 -6.47 -16.27 -39.44
N ALA A 6 -7.13 -15.13 -39.26
CA ALA A 6 -6.57 -13.82 -39.56
C ALA A 6 -5.32 -13.61 -38.70
N THR A 7 -4.16 -13.88 -39.30
CA THR A 7 -2.86 -13.60 -38.71
C THR A 7 -2.67 -12.10 -38.78
N LEU A 8 -2.72 -11.44 -37.61
CA LEU A 8 -2.50 -10.00 -37.51
C LEU A 8 -1.11 -9.65 -38.10
N PRO A 9 -1.01 -8.56 -38.88
CA PRO A 9 0.27 -8.12 -39.44
C PRO A 9 1.29 -7.83 -38.32
N SER A 10 2.55 -8.19 -38.53
CA SER A 10 3.61 -8.08 -37.51
C SER A 10 3.78 -6.68 -36.90
N SER A 11 3.46 -5.62 -37.65
CA SER A 11 3.51 -4.23 -37.21
C SER A 11 2.46 -3.87 -36.15
N THR A 12 1.26 -4.47 -36.19
CA THR A 12 0.22 -4.24 -35.17
C THR A 12 0.59 -4.94 -33.87
N LEU A 13 1.14 -6.15 -33.94
CA LEU A 13 1.65 -6.87 -32.77
C LEU A 13 2.77 -6.12 -32.05
N GLN A 14 3.69 -5.47 -32.79
CA GLN A 14 4.76 -4.67 -32.21
C GLN A 14 4.23 -3.41 -31.51
N THR A 15 3.23 -2.76 -32.09
CA THR A 15 2.58 -1.57 -31.52
C THR A 15 1.84 -1.89 -30.22
N GLU A 16 1.12 -3.02 -30.17
CA GLU A 16 0.40 -3.46 -28.96
C GLU A 16 1.36 -3.85 -27.82
N LYS A 17 2.47 -4.52 -28.14
CA LYS A 17 3.54 -4.79 -27.16
C LYS A 17 4.12 -3.50 -26.57
N GLY A 18 4.35 -2.49 -27.41
CA GLY A 18 4.86 -1.19 -26.98
C GLY A 18 3.92 -0.48 -25.99
N LYS A 19 2.62 -0.44 -26.30
CA LYS A 19 1.60 0.14 -25.40
C LYS A 19 1.52 -0.59 -24.07
N PHE A 20 1.53 -1.92 -24.09
CA PHE A 20 1.51 -2.74 -22.88
C PHE A 20 2.72 -2.45 -21.99
N LEU A 21 3.93 -2.41 -22.57
CA LEU A 21 5.15 -2.10 -21.83
C LEU A 21 5.12 -0.70 -21.21
N ILE A 22 4.65 0.31 -21.94
CA ILE A 22 4.51 1.68 -21.40
C ILE A 22 3.54 1.70 -20.22
N THR A 23 2.38 1.05 -20.36
CA THR A 23 1.38 0.98 -19.28
C THR A 23 1.91 0.22 -18.06
N ALA A 24 2.63 -0.89 -18.27
CA ALA A 24 3.28 -1.63 -17.19
C ALA A 24 4.36 -0.79 -16.48
N ALA A 25 5.21 -0.10 -17.25
CA ALA A 25 6.25 0.78 -16.72
C ALA A 25 5.66 1.95 -15.92
N ASN A 26 4.59 2.58 -16.40
CA ASN A 26 3.89 3.64 -15.67
C ASN A 26 3.29 3.13 -14.37
N SER A 27 2.64 1.96 -14.40
CA SER A 27 2.06 1.35 -13.19
C SER A 27 3.14 1.00 -12.16
N ALA A 28 4.27 0.44 -12.61
CA ALA A 28 5.42 0.15 -11.76
C ALA A 28 6.05 1.42 -11.17
N ALA A 29 6.20 2.48 -11.97
CA ALA A 29 6.72 3.76 -11.49
C ALA A 29 5.81 4.36 -10.41
N ILE A 30 4.49 4.32 -10.61
CA ILE A 30 3.51 4.80 -9.62
C ILE A 30 3.54 3.92 -8.36
N TYR A 31 3.65 2.60 -8.51
CA TYR A 31 3.81 1.69 -7.38
C TYR A 31 5.02 2.05 -6.50
N VAL A 32 6.18 2.28 -7.12
CA VAL A 32 7.40 2.67 -6.40
C VAL A 32 7.30 4.06 -5.79
N LEU A 33 6.74 5.03 -6.53
CA LEU A 33 6.54 6.39 -6.04
C LEU A 33 5.64 6.41 -4.80
N THR A 34 4.51 5.71 -4.86
CA THR A 34 3.55 5.65 -3.75
C THR A 34 4.11 4.91 -2.54
N TYR A 35 4.93 3.87 -2.75
CA TYR A 35 5.68 3.21 -1.67
C TYR A 35 6.55 4.22 -0.91
N TYR A 36 7.41 4.98 -1.63
CA TYR A 36 8.29 5.95 -0.99
C TYR A 36 7.53 7.13 -0.37
N LEU A 37 6.40 7.54 -0.94
CA LEU A 37 5.54 8.56 -0.36
C LEU A 37 4.97 8.10 0.99
N VAL A 38 4.39 6.90 1.05
CA VAL A 38 3.82 6.34 2.28
C VAL A 38 4.90 6.08 3.32
N TRP A 39 6.05 5.54 2.92
CA TRP A 39 7.20 5.36 3.81
C TRP A 39 7.72 6.69 4.35
N GLY A 40 7.93 7.69 3.49
CA GLY A 40 8.43 9.00 3.89
C GLY A 40 7.51 9.73 4.87
N LEU A 41 6.19 9.65 4.67
CA LEU A 41 5.22 10.25 5.60
C LEU A 41 5.22 9.57 6.97
N GLN A 42 5.38 8.25 7.02
CA GLN A 42 5.53 7.52 8.30
C GLN A 42 6.78 7.95 9.03
N GLN A 43 7.93 7.97 8.34
CA GLN A 43 9.18 8.41 8.92
C GLN A 43 9.06 9.83 9.47
N VAL A 44 8.53 10.79 8.70
CA VAL A 44 8.35 12.18 9.17
C VAL A 44 7.47 12.25 10.43
N ALA A 45 6.43 11.42 10.52
CA ALA A 45 5.54 11.40 11.67
C ALA A 45 6.20 10.81 12.93
N GLU A 46 6.89 9.67 12.80
CA GLU A 46 7.65 9.04 13.89
C GLU A 46 8.73 9.96 14.44
N VAL A 47 9.40 10.67 13.55
CA VAL A 47 10.40 11.70 13.84
C VAL A 47 9.79 12.87 14.60
N GLY A 48 8.64 13.36 14.14
CA GLY A 48 7.93 14.45 14.81
C GLY A 48 7.56 14.08 16.25
N VAL A 49 7.07 12.86 16.46
CA VAL A 49 6.76 12.33 17.80
C VAL A 49 8.01 12.17 18.65
N ALA A 50 9.10 11.64 18.07
CA ALA A 50 10.37 11.50 18.76
C ALA A 50 10.89 12.86 19.25
N TRP A 51 10.83 13.89 18.40
CA TRP A 51 11.22 15.24 18.78
C TRP A 51 10.31 15.83 19.86
N PHE A 52 9.00 15.66 19.74
CA PHE A 52 8.02 16.16 20.71
C PHE A 52 8.24 15.60 22.12
N TYR A 53 8.56 14.31 22.24
CA TYR A 53 8.84 13.66 23.52
C TYR A 53 10.31 13.70 23.93
N GLY A 54 11.20 14.29 23.14
CA GLY A 54 12.64 14.31 23.41
C GLY A 54 13.29 12.91 23.38
N LEU A 55 12.74 11.99 22.57
CA LEU A 55 13.27 10.64 22.44
C LEU A 55 14.61 10.67 21.69
N HIS A 56 15.68 10.24 22.36
CA HIS A 56 16.96 10.01 21.72
C HIS A 56 16.97 8.65 21.01
N GLY A 57 17.48 8.61 19.79
CA GLY A 57 17.53 7.38 19.01
C GLY A 57 18.41 7.48 17.77
N THR A 58 18.75 6.33 17.21
CA THR A 58 19.46 6.22 15.93
C THR A 58 18.47 6.01 14.79
N TRP A 59 18.66 6.75 13.71
CA TRP A 59 17.77 6.76 12.57
C TRP A 59 18.39 5.95 11.45
N GLY A 60 17.81 4.79 11.18
CA GLY A 60 18.19 3.93 10.07
C GLY A 60 17.23 4.09 8.89
N PRO A 61 17.66 3.71 7.68
CA PRO A 61 16.77 3.68 6.50
C PRO A 61 15.58 2.72 6.66
N SER A 62 15.67 1.73 7.55
CA SER A 62 14.64 0.71 7.75
C SER A 62 13.92 0.79 9.09
N ARG A 63 14.49 1.50 10.07
CA ARG A 63 13.92 1.60 11.42
C ARG A 63 14.45 2.80 12.19
N ILE A 64 13.63 3.35 13.08
CA ILE A 64 14.07 4.25 14.14
C ILE A 64 14.25 3.40 15.40
N ALA A 65 15.45 3.42 15.98
CA ALA A 65 15.76 2.72 17.22
C ALA A 65 15.96 3.74 18.34
N TYR A 66 15.10 3.71 19.34
CA TYR A 66 15.18 4.59 20.50
C TYR A 66 16.16 4.03 21.54
N THR A 67 16.97 4.88 22.17
CA THR A 67 18.05 4.49 23.09
C THR A 67 17.76 4.82 24.57
N MET A 68 16.48 4.90 24.94
CA MET A 68 16.08 5.22 26.33
C MET A 68 16.12 3.97 27.23
N ALA A 69 16.44 4.18 28.51
CA ALA A 69 16.41 3.11 29.50
C ALA A 69 14.97 2.67 29.79
N ASP A 70 14.74 1.38 30.08
CA ASP A 70 13.40 0.81 30.28
C ASP A 70 12.56 1.55 31.35
N ALA A 71 13.21 2.12 32.36
CA ALA A 71 12.57 2.88 33.44
C ALA A 71 12.10 4.29 33.03
N GLU A 72 12.56 4.81 31.90
CA GLU A 72 12.23 6.16 31.40
C GLU A 72 11.01 6.16 30.49
N TRP A 73 10.54 4.99 30.06
CA TRP A 73 9.40 4.89 29.17
C TRP A 73 8.07 5.05 29.90
N TRP A 74 7.35 6.12 29.58
CA TRP A 74 5.94 6.22 29.89
C TRP A 74 5.10 5.48 28.82
N PRO A 75 4.04 4.73 29.21
CA PRO A 75 3.23 3.94 28.27
C PRO A 75 2.73 4.75 27.06
N VAL A 76 2.38 6.01 27.28
CA VAL A 76 1.86 6.90 26.23
C VAL A 76 2.89 7.20 25.12
N ALA A 77 4.19 7.28 25.42
CA ALA A 77 5.20 7.52 24.38
C ALA A 77 5.48 6.26 23.61
N ILE A 78 5.53 5.10 24.25
CA ILE A 78 5.69 3.83 23.52
C ILE A 78 4.55 3.70 22.52
N ILE A 79 3.31 3.85 23.00
CA ILE A 79 2.12 3.74 22.16
C ILE A 79 2.14 4.81 21.06
N THR A 80 2.51 6.06 21.36
CA THR A 80 2.50 7.14 20.36
C THR A 80 3.65 6.99 19.36
N ALA A 81 4.86 6.71 19.80
CA ALA A 81 6.05 6.57 18.96
C ALA A 81 5.92 5.40 17.99
N HIS A 82 5.42 4.25 18.45
CA HIS A 82 5.21 3.08 17.61
C HIS A 82 3.85 3.05 16.90
N GLY A 83 2.89 3.87 17.34
CA GLY A 83 1.54 3.93 16.77
C GLY A 83 1.34 5.04 15.73
N ILE A 84 2.17 6.08 15.72
CA ILE A 84 1.95 7.23 14.83
C ILE A 84 2.13 6.88 13.35
N GLY A 85 3.12 6.06 12.99
CA GLY A 85 3.32 5.60 11.61
C GLY A 85 2.09 4.85 11.07
N PRO A 86 1.62 3.80 11.76
CA PRO A 86 0.37 3.11 11.42
C PRO A 86 -0.85 4.05 11.41
N LEU A 87 -0.98 4.95 12.37
CA LEU A 87 -2.11 5.90 12.41
C LEU A 87 -2.13 6.83 11.18
N VAL A 88 -0.98 7.42 10.82
CA VAL A 88 -0.85 8.24 9.61
C VAL A 88 -1.19 7.43 8.36
N SER A 89 -0.75 6.16 8.32
CA SER A 89 -1.08 5.25 7.23
C SER A 89 -2.57 4.96 7.15
N VAL A 90 -3.27 4.72 8.26
CA VAL A 90 -4.73 4.55 8.27
C VAL A 90 -5.43 5.79 7.72
N LEU A 91 -5.07 6.98 8.24
CA LEU A 91 -5.70 8.24 7.82
C LEU A 91 -5.48 8.52 6.32
N LEU A 92 -4.24 8.37 5.86
CA LEU A 92 -3.87 8.57 4.46
C LEU A 92 -4.55 7.54 3.55
N GLY A 93 -4.56 6.27 3.95
CA GLY A 93 -5.18 5.18 3.18
C GLY A 93 -6.68 5.36 3.03
N VAL A 94 -7.38 5.71 4.12
CA VAL A 94 -8.82 6.02 4.09
C VAL A 94 -9.10 7.23 3.22
N ALA A 95 -8.32 8.32 3.36
CA ALA A 95 -8.49 9.51 2.54
C ALA A 95 -8.27 9.23 1.05
N ALA A 96 -7.20 8.50 0.70
CA ALA A 96 -6.87 8.13 -0.67
C ALA A 96 -7.95 7.23 -1.29
N PHE A 97 -8.41 6.21 -0.55
CA PHE A 97 -9.46 5.31 -1.02
C PHE A 97 -10.82 6.01 -1.16
N ALA A 98 -11.19 6.87 -0.20
CA ALA A 98 -12.42 7.64 -0.26
C ALA A 98 -12.41 8.61 -1.46
N TRP A 99 -11.28 9.26 -1.74
CA TRP A 99 -11.13 10.12 -2.91
C TRP A 99 -11.22 9.32 -4.22
N TYR A 100 -10.52 8.18 -4.29
CA TYR A 100 -10.63 7.26 -5.43
C TYR A 100 -12.10 6.89 -5.69
N TRP A 101 -12.81 6.46 -4.65
CA TRP A 101 -14.18 5.98 -4.79
C TRP A 101 -15.18 7.06 -5.19
N ARG A 102 -15.04 8.28 -4.66
CA ARG A 102 -16.00 9.37 -4.86
C ARG A 102 -15.80 10.13 -6.17
N SER A 103 -14.57 10.29 -6.63
CA SER A 103 -14.28 11.24 -7.72
C SER A 103 -13.51 10.62 -8.89
N GLU A 104 -12.49 9.79 -8.61
CA GLU A 104 -11.51 9.41 -9.62
C GLU A 104 -11.76 8.05 -10.28
N ARG A 105 -12.66 7.22 -9.72
CA ARG A 105 -12.97 5.89 -10.25
C ARG A 105 -13.42 5.90 -11.71
N ALA A 106 -14.24 6.89 -12.10
CA ALA A 106 -14.77 7.03 -13.45
C ALA A 106 -13.87 7.86 -14.39
N GLN A 107 -12.82 8.50 -13.85
CA GLN A 107 -11.96 9.37 -14.61
C GLN A 107 -10.90 8.57 -15.38
N ARG A 108 -10.44 9.16 -16.49
CA ARG A 108 -9.27 8.67 -17.23
C ARG A 108 -8.00 9.28 -16.65
N GLY A 109 -6.94 8.50 -16.57
CA GLY A 109 -5.63 8.99 -16.14
C GLY A 109 -4.93 8.10 -15.12
N LEU A 110 -3.71 8.49 -14.77
CA LEU A 110 -2.83 7.76 -13.85
C LEU A 110 -3.10 8.09 -12.38
N PHE A 111 -3.79 9.19 -12.10
CA PHE A 111 -4.03 9.64 -10.72
C PHE A 111 -4.87 8.66 -9.90
N LYS A 112 -5.86 8.00 -10.51
CA LYS A 112 -6.62 6.92 -9.86
C LYS A 112 -5.75 5.74 -9.45
N LEU A 113 -4.72 5.40 -10.24
CA LEU A 113 -3.75 4.36 -9.87
C LEU A 113 -2.88 4.81 -8.72
N LEU A 114 -2.49 6.09 -8.69
CA LEU A 114 -1.74 6.67 -7.57
C LEU A 114 -2.55 6.61 -6.27
N LEU A 115 -3.82 6.99 -6.28
CA LEU A 115 -4.69 6.90 -5.10
C LEU A 115 -4.89 5.46 -4.64
N LEU A 116 -5.14 4.54 -5.58
CA LEU A 116 -5.33 3.14 -5.26
C LEU A 116 -4.06 2.53 -4.67
N TRP A 117 -2.91 2.70 -5.32
CA TRP A 117 -1.63 2.23 -4.80
C TRP A 117 -1.28 2.83 -3.44
N THR A 118 -1.56 4.12 -3.23
CA THR A 118 -1.39 4.77 -1.91
C THR A 118 -2.23 4.07 -0.85
N ALA A 119 -3.51 3.82 -1.12
CA ALA A 119 -4.39 3.11 -0.19
C ALA A 119 -3.87 1.69 0.13
N PHE A 120 -3.41 0.95 -0.89
CA PHE A 120 -2.86 -0.40 -0.69
C PHE A 120 -1.56 -0.41 0.10
N HIS A 121 -0.63 0.51 -0.18
CA HIS A 121 0.60 0.65 0.59
C HIS A 121 0.32 1.04 2.03
N CYS A 122 -0.64 1.92 2.28
CA CYS A 122 -1.10 2.24 3.63
C CYS A 122 -1.70 1.04 4.36
N CYS A 123 -2.54 0.24 3.69
CA CYS A 123 -3.06 -1.00 4.29
C CYS A 123 -1.93 -1.98 4.64
N ASN A 124 -0.95 -2.14 3.77
CA ASN A 124 0.22 -2.97 4.02
C ASN A 124 1.09 -2.43 5.18
N ALA A 125 1.26 -1.11 5.26
CA ALA A 125 2.00 -0.45 6.34
C ALA A 125 1.33 -0.61 7.72
N VAL A 126 0.02 -0.93 7.77
CA VAL A 126 -0.70 -1.15 9.03
C VAL A 126 -0.82 -2.63 9.33
N PHE A 127 -1.50 -3.38 8.46
CA PHE A 127 -1.81 -4.78 8.70
C PHE A 127 -0.58 -5.67 8.50
N GLY A 128 0.23 -5.35 7.49
CA GLY A 128 1.46 -6.08 7.19
C GLY A 128 2.51 -5.82 8.26
N ALA A 129 2.64 -4.56 8.71
CA ALA A 129 3.47 -4.23 9.87
C ALA A 129 3.00 -5.01 11.10
N LEU A 130 1.73 -4.90 11.52
CA LEU A 130 1.24 -5.59 12.71
C LEU A 130 1.47 -7.11 12.68
N LEU A 131 1.24 -7.75 11.53
CA LEU A 131 1.52 -9.17 11.35
C LEU A 131 3.02 -9.47 11.51
N THR A 132 3.87 -8.78 10.74
CA THR A 132 5.31 -9.08 10.67
C THR A 132 6.01 -8.72 11.99
N ASP A 133 5.71 -7.55 12.53
CA ASP A 133 6.24 -7.03 13.78
C ASP A 133 5.88 -7.90 14.97
N THR A 134 4.72 -8.57 14.96
CA THR A 134 4.36 -9.51 16.02
C THR A 134 5.25 -10.75 16.03
N PHE A 135 5.72 -11.22 14.87
CA PHE A 135 6.66 -12.34 14.80
C PHE A 135 8.06 -11.97 15.30
N VAL A 136 8.50 -10.73 15.05
CA VAL A 136 9.84 -10.25 15.44
C VAL A 136 9.86 -9.44 16.73
N GLN A 137 8.69 -9.22 17.35
CA GLN A 137 8.49 -8.42 18.57
C GLN A 137 9.14 -7.03 18.47
N SER A 138 8.83 -6.30 17.39
CA SER A 138 9.39 -4.96 17.13
C SER A 138 8.33 -3.95 16.72
N GLY A 139 8.69 -2.67 16.66
CA GLY A 139 7.87 -1.66 15.97
C GLY A 139 6.42 -1.63 16.45
N PHE A 140 5.48 -1.87 15.53
CA PHE A 140 4.06 -1.75 15.82
C PHE A 140 3.54 -2.80 16.83
N TRP A 141 4.28 -3.89 17.07
CA TRP A 141 3.94 -4.88 18.10
C TRP A 141 3.84 -4.27 19.51
N TYR A 142 4.65 -3.26 19.82
CA TYR A 142 4.63 -2.61 21.14
C TYR A 142 3.31 -1.91 21.45
N VAL A 143 2.57 -1.49 20.42
CA VAL A 143 1.30 -0.76 20.62
C VAL A 143 0.24 -1.63 21.28
N PRO A 144 -0.20 -2.76 20.72
CA PRO A 144 -1.17 -3.63 21.38
C PRO A 144 -0.62 -4.24 22.68
N ASP A 145 0.68 -4.53 22.76
CA ASP A 145 1.31 -5.09 23.96
C ASP A 145 1.12 -4.18 25.18
N TRP A 146 1.46 -2.89 25.02
CA TRP A 146 1.33 -1.89 26.08
C TRP A 146 -0.09 -1.40 26.29
N LEU A 147 -0.93 -1.44 25.25
CA LEU A 147 -2.33 -1.02 25.32
C LEU A 147 -3.19 -2.04 26.08
N PHE A 148 -3.02 -3.34 25.79
CA PHE A 148 -3.87 -4.38 26.36
C PHE A 148 -3.26 -5.06 27.58
N GLN A 149 -1.92 -5.12 27.68
CA GLN A 149 -1.18 -5.78 28.77
C GLN A 149 -1.69 -7.21 29.06
N ALA A 150 -2.22 -7.87 28.03
CA ALA A 150 -2.89 -9.16 28.11
C ALA A 150 -1.99 -10.33 27.67
N GLY A 151 -0.68 -10.07 27.55
CA GLY A 151 0.33 -11.01 27.09
C GLY A 151 0.26 -11.30 25.59
N THR A 152 1.09 -12.26 25.17
CA THR A 152 1.35 -12.56 23.76
C THR A 152 0.15 -13.12 23.00
N VAL A 153 -0.83 -13.70 23.69
CA VAL A 153 -2.03 -14.30 23.07
C VAL A 153 -2.83 -13.24 22.32
N VAL A 154 -3.08 -12.07 22.93
CA VAL A 154 -3.85 -10.99 22.30
C VAL A 154 -3.11 -10.44 21.09
N ASN A 155 -1.80 -10.19 21.20
CA ASN A 155 -0.99 -9.69 20.08
C ASN A 155 -1.00 -10.68 18.91
N THR A 156 -0.91 -11.99 19.21
CA THR A 156 -0.96 -13.05 18.19
C THR A 156 -2.32 -13.08 17.48
N LEU A 157 -3.43 -12.98 18.22
CA LEU A 157 -4.77 -12.93 17.62
C LEU A 157 -4.95 -11.71 16.73
N LEU A 158 -4.46 -10.54 17.15
CA LEU A 158 -4.49 -9.33 16.35
C LEU A 158 -3.65 -9.44 15.08
N ALA A 159 -2.47 -10.05 15.17
CA ALA A 159 -1.60 -10.31 14.01
C ALA A 159 -2.29 -11.25 13.00
N VAL A 160 -2.88 -12.36 13.47
CA VAL A 160 -3.63 -13.28 12.61
C VAL A 160 -4.80 -12.57 11.94
N LEU A 161 -5.56 -11.76 12.69
CA LEU A 161 -6.65 -10.98 12.15
C LEU A 161 -6.16 -9.98 11.08
N ALA A 162 -5.04 -9.30 11.34
CA ALA A 162 -4.44 -8.38 10.37
C ALA A 162 -4.02 -9.10 9.08
N GLY A 163 -3.42 -10.29 9.19
CA GLY A 163 -3.10 -11.13 8.04
C GLY A 163 -4.34 -11.54 7.23
N LEU A 164 -5.43 -11.93 7.91
CA LEU A 164 -6.70 -12.25 7.25
C LEU A 164 -7.31 -11.03 6.54
N VAL A 165 -7.29 -9.86 7.18
CA VAL A 165 -7.72 -8.60 6.57
C VAL A 165 -6.89 -8.29 5.33
N GLN A 166 -5.59 -8.53 5.36
CA GLN A 166 -4.71 -8.28 4.22
C GLN A 166 -4.99 -9.21 3.04
N VAL A 167 -5.26 -10.50 3.31
CA VAL A 167 -5.71 -11.45 2.28
C VAL A 167 -7.04 -10.99 1.67
N ALA A 168 -8.00 -10.59 2.51
CA ALA A 168 -9.28 -10.09 2.03
C ALA A 168 -9.13 -8.82 1.18
N LEU A 169 -8.32 -7.85 1.63
CA LEU A 169 -8.02 -6.63 0.88
C LEU A 169 -7.35 -6.92 -0.46
N GLY A 170 -6.40 -7.87 -0.52
CA GLY A 170 -5.80 -8.30 -1.77
C GLY A 170 -6.81 -8.91 -2.74
N TYR A 171 -7.69 -9.79 -2.24
CA TYR A 171 -8.72 -10.45 -3.04
C TYR A 171 -9.75 -9.45 -3.60
N PHE A 172 -10.36 -8.63 -2.74
CA PHE A 172 -11.36 -7.64 -3.18
C PHE A 172 -10.73 -6.46 -3.94
N GLY A 173 -9.47 -6.14 -3.64
CA GLY A 173 -8.69 -5.10 -4.28
C GLY A 173 -8.42 -5.32 -5.76
N ALA A 174 -8.28 -6.59 -6.17
CA ALA A 174 -8.04 -6.95 -7.56
C ALA A 174 -9.10 -6.35 -8.51
N MET A 175 -10.36 -6.28 -8.08
CA MET A 175 -11.45 -5.68 -8.86
C MET A 175 -11.26 -4.16 -9.06
N ALA A 176 -10.79 -3.45 -8.04
CA ALA A 176 -10.52 -2.02 -8.15
C ALA A 176 -9.35 -1.76 -9.12
N PHE A 177 -8.31 -2.60 -9.10
CA PHE A 177 -7.22 -2.50 -10.06
C PHE A 177 -7.66 -2.76 -11.50
N LEU A 178 -8.51 -3.77 -11.75
CA LEU A 178 -9.05 -4.03 -13.08
C LEU A 178 -9.83 -2.82 -13.64
N GLN A 179 -10.55 -2.10 -12.78
CA GLN A 179 -11.26 -0.87 -13.17
C GLN A 179 -10.30 0.31 -13.36
N ALA A 180 -9.28 0.43 -12.52
CA ALA A 180 -8.32 1.51 -12.60
C ALA A 180 -7.37 1.39 -13.79
N HIS A 181 -6.99 0.17 -14.21
CA HIS A 181 -6.03 -0.05 -15.29
C HIS A 181 -6.57 0.20 -16.70
N ASP A 182 -7.83 0.64 -16.83
CA ASP A 182 -8.52 0.86 -18.11
C ASP A 182 -8.30 -0.32 -19.07
N SER A 183 -8.54 -1.53 -18.56
CA SER A 183 -8.37 -2.79 -19.31
C SER A 183 -9.18 -2.78 -20.61
N ARG A 184 -10.23 -1.96 -20.70
CA ARG A 184 -11.00 -1.70 -21.92
C ARG A 184 -10.16 -1.12 -23.05
N THR A 185 -9.22 -0.21 -22.78
CA THR A 185 -8.36 0.42 -23.79
C THR A 185 -7.23 -0.52 -24.23
N VAL A 186 -6.84 -1.47 -23.37
CA VAL A 186 -5.90 -2.56 -23.71
C VAL A 186 -6.62 -3.70 -24.46
N MET A 187 -7.90 -3.94 -24.18
CA MET A 187 -8.74 -4.92 -24.87
C MET A 187 -9.37 -4.39 -26.17
N GLN A 188 -9.27 -3.09 -26.45
CA GLN A 188 -9.53 -2.53 -27.78
C GLN A 188 -8.38 -2.93 -28.72
N PHE A 189 -8.29 -4.22 -29.01
CA PHE A 189 -7.56 -4.70 -30.17
C PHE A 189 -8.10 -3.98 -31.39
N ALA A 190 -7.22 -3.54 -32.29
CA ALA A 190 -7.63 -3.05 -33.59
C ALA A 190 -8.41 -4.18 -34.29
N ASN A 191 -9.74 -4.10 -34.31
CA ASN A 191 -10.54 -4.83 -35.27
C ASN A 191 -10.18 -4.27 -36.65
N ALA A 192 -9.08 -4.75 -37.22
CA ALA A 192 -8.75 -4.56 -38.61
C ALA A 192 -9.65 -5.51 -39.42
N GLY A 193 -10.92 -5.13 -39.58
CA GLY A 193 -11.87 -5.91 -40.38
C GLY A 193 -13.31 -5.53 -40.08
N GLY A 194 -13.89 -4.72 -40.96
CA GLY A 194 -15.32 -4.43 -40.93
C GLY A 194 -15.67 -3.10 -41.56
N TRP A 195 -15.38 -2.96 -42.85
CA TRP A 195 -16.14 -2.07 -43.71
C TRP A 195 -17.62 -2.41 -43.54
N TRP A 196 -18.43 -1.50 -43.02
CA TRP A 196 -19.76 -1.07 -43.48
C TRP A 196 -20.07 0.27 -42.80
#